data_AF-A0A5D3YLU8-F1
#
_entry.id   AF-A0A5D3YLU8-F1
#
_cell.length_a   1.000
_cell.length_b   1.000
_cell.length_c   1.000
_cell.angle_alpha   90.00
_cell.angle_beta   90.00
_cell.angle_gamma   90.00
#
_symmetry.space_group_name_H-M   'P 1'
#
loop_
_entity.id
_entity.type
_entity.pdbx_description
1 polymer ?
#
loop_
_entity_poly.entity_id
_entity_poly.type
_entity_poly.pdbx_seq_one_letter_code
_entity_poly.pdbx_strand_id
1 'polypeptide(L)' 'MPGTVEEIDVRKIPPHKKHATIFDTYDELDEGETFIIINDHDPKPLRYQLAAMHGKNSFSWDYLKEGPEVWKVHIGKTTE' A
#
# COMPACT_ATOMS: atom_id res chain seq x y z
N MET A 1 -10.97 8.35 17.28
CA MET A 1 -9.97 9.36 16.84
C MET A 1 -9.46 8.87 15.50
N PRO A 2 -9.37 9.67 14.44
CA PRO A 2 -8.84 9.13 13.19
C PRO A 2 -7.37 8.80 13.46
N GLY A 3 -7.05 7.51 13.49
CA GLY A 3 -5.67 7.05 13.55
C GLY A 3 -4.92 7.71 12.40
N THR A 4 -3.78 8.30 12.69
CA THR A 4 -2.86 8.83 11.69
C THR A 4 -2.39 7.67 10.81
N VAL A 5 -3.12 7.39 9.74
CA VAL A 5 -2.73 6.43 8.72
C VAL A 5 -1.44 6.94 8.07
N GLU A 6 -0.37 6.16 8.12
CA GLU A 6 0.92 6.59 7.55
C GLU A 6 0.82 6.78 6.04
N GLU A 7 1.32 7.91 5.52
CA GLU A 7 1.39 8.16 4.08
C GLU A 7 2.83 8.01 3.58
N ILE A 8 3.09 6.99 2.77
CA ILE A 8 4.39 6.72 2.15
C ILE A 8 4.41 7.28 0.72
N ASP A 9 5.20 8.34 0.52
CA ASP A 9 5.44 8.89 -0.81
C ASP A 9 6.48 8.09 -1.58
N VAL A 10 6.02 7.05 -2.30
CA VAL A 10 6.89 6.14 -3.06
C VAL A 10 7.57 6.82 -4.24
N ARG A 11 7.13 8.03 -4.64
CA ARG A 11 7.81 8.81 -5.70
C ARG A 11 9.19 9.29 -5.25
N LYS A 12 9.41 9.43 -3.94
CA LYS A 12 10.70 9.81 -3.35
C LYS A 12 11.66 8.63 -3.18
N ILE A 13 11.16 7.40 -3.35
CA ILE A 13 11.92 6.16 -3.15
C ILE A 13 12.44 5.68 -4.51
N PRO A 14 13.70 5.20 -4.62
CA PRO A 14 14.21 4.61 -5.85
C PRO A 14 13.34 3.44 -6.34
N PRO A 15 13.05 3.30 -7.65
CA PRO A 15 12.13 2.29 -8.18
C PRO A 15 12.40 0.86 -7.69
N HIS A 16 13.67 0.48 -7.58
CA HIS A 16 14.09 -0.84 -7.11
C HIS A 16 13.82 -1.09 -5.61
N LYS A 17 13.63 -0.02 -4.81
CA LYS A 17 13.31 -0.10 -3.38
C LYS A 17 11.83 0.13 -3.09
N LYS A 18 11.08 0.80 -3.98
CA LYS A 18 9.66 1.13 -3.77
C LYS A 18 8.87 -0.09 -3.31
N HIS A 19 8.98 -1.19 -4.05
CA HIS A 19 8.26 -2.42 -3.73
C HIS A 19 8.70 -3.00 -2.40
N ALA A 20 10.00 -3.13 -2.17
CA ALA A 20 10.54 -3.65 -0.91
C ALA A 20 10.03 -2.87 0.29
N THR A 21 10.14 -1.52 0.26
CA THR A 21 9.66 -0.67 1.36
C THR A 21 8.16 -0.85 1.62
N ILE A 22 7.33 -1.00 0.59
CA ILE A 22 5.88 -1.19 0.77
C ILE A 22 5.58 -2.55 1.38
N PHE A 23 6.28 -3.60 0.95
CA PHE A 23 6.14 -4.94 1.53
C PHE A 23 6.63 -4.98 2.97
N ASP A 24 7.82 -4.43 3.24
CA ASP A 24 8.37 -4.33 4.60
C ASP A 24 7.39 -3.57 5.51
N THR A 25 6.85 -2.43 5.06
CA THR A 25 5.83 -1.68 5.81
C THR A 25 4.60 -2.55 6.09
N TYR A 26 4.07 -3.24 5.08
CA TYR A 26 2.89 -4.09 5.24
C TYR A 26 3.13 -5.27 6.19
N ASP A 27 4.32 -5.87 6.14
CA ASP A 27 4.74 -6.93 7.05
C ASP A 27 4.83 -6.43 8.50
N GLU A 28 5.30 -5.20 8.70
CA GLU A 28 5.38 -4.53 10.00
C GLU A 28 4.02 -4.08 10.57
N LEU A 29 2.97 -3.96 9.76
CA LEU A 29 1.63 -3.59 10.25
C LEU A 29 1.06 -4.66 11.19
N ASP A 30 0.41 -4.19 12.26
CA ASP A 30 -0.48 -5.02 13.05
C ASP A 30 -1.83 -5.22 12.35
N GLU A 31 -2.56 -6.24 12.80
CA GLU A 31 -3.90 -6.56 12.31
C GLU A 31 -4.88 -5.41 12.56
N GLY A 32 -5.53 -4.94 11.49
CA GLY A 32 -6.42 -3.76 11.54
C GLY A 32 -5.72 -2.43 11.32
N GLU A 33 -4.37 -2.41 11.21
CA GLU A 33 -3.63 -1.22 10.83
C GLU A 33 -3.60 -1.03 9.31
N THR A 34 -3.39 0.23 8.93
CA THR A 34 -3.45 0.67 7.55
C THR A 34 -2.43 1.75 7.26
N PHE A 35 -2.05 1.86 5.98
CA PHE A 35 -1.17 2.88 5.45
C PHE A 35 -1.61 3.28 4.04
N ILE A 36 -1.10 4.39 3.55
CA ILE A 36 -1.40 4.93 2.22
C ILE A 36 -0.10 5.04 1.44
N ILE A 37 -0.10 4.56 0.20
CA ILE A 37 0.99 4.80 -0.75
C ILE A 37 0.61 5.91 -1.72
N ILE A 38 1.57 6.78 -2.03
CA ILE A 38 1.44 7.85 -3.02
C ILE A 38 2.38 7.59 -4.19
N ASN A 39 1.83 7.22 -5.34
CA ASN A 39 2.57 6.86 -6.54
C ASN A 39 2.28 7.83 -7.71
N ASP A 40 3.18 7.89 -8.68
CA ASP A 40 3.03 8.66 -9.91
C ASP A 40 2.24 7.91 -11.01
N HIS A 41 2.00 6.62 -10.83
CA HIS A 41 1.25 5.75 -11.74
C HIS A 41 0.43 4.70 -10.96
N ASP A 42 -0.47 3.97 -11.65
CA ASP A 42 -1.29 2.93 -11.04
C ASP A 42 -0.42 1.78 -10.48
N PRO A 43 -0.42 1.52 -9.15
CA PRO A 43 0.34 0.44 -8.53
C PRO A 43 -0.35 -0.94 -8.63
N LYS A 44 -1.19 -1.16 -9.65
CA LYS A 44 -1.86 -2.45 -9.90
C LYS A 44 -0.94 -3.69 -9.85
N PRO A 45 0.30 -3.69 -10.40
CA PRO A 45 1.19 -4.85 -10.29
C PRO A 45 1.54 -5.20 -8.83
N LEU A 46 1.68 -4.19 -7.98
CA LEU A 46 1.99 -4.34 -6.57
C LEU A 46 0.86 -5.05 -5.81
N ARG A 47 -0.40 -4.71 -6.12
CA ARG A 47 -1.59 -5.39 -5.57
C ARG A 47 -1.55 -6.90 -5.82
N TYR A 48 -1.19 -7.30 -7.04
CA TYR A 48 -1.14 -8.71 -7.41
C TYR A 48 0.02 -9.43 -6.72
N GLN A 49 1.17 -8.77 -6.57
CA GLN A 49 2.31 -9.32 -5.83
C GLN A 49 1.97 -9.52 -4.34
N LEU A 50 1.35 -8.53 -3.71
CA LEU A 50 0.91 -8.63 -2.31
C LEU A 50 -0.08 -9.80 -2.12
N ALA A 51 -1.06 -9.93 -3.02
CA ALA A 51 -1.99 -11.05 -3.03
C ALA A 51 -1.33 -12.41 -3.26
N ALA A 52 -0.25 -12.47 -4.03
CA ALA A 52 0.49 -13.71 -4.25
C ALA A 52 1.34 -14.11 -3.03
N MET A 53 1.82 -13.12 -2.26
CA MET A 53 2.67 -13.35 -1.08
C MET A 53 1.87 -13.65 0.19
N HIS A 54 0.84 -12.85 0.49
CA HIS A 54 0.09 -12.95 1.76
C HIS A 54 -1.29 -13.59 1.59
N GLY A 55 -1.84 -13.59 0.37
CA GLY A 55 -3.21 -14.04 0.10
C GLY A 55 -4.15 -12.88 -0.19
N LYS A 56 -5.20 -13.13 -0.98
CA LYS A 56 -6.14 -12.09 -1.45
C LYS A 56 -7.04 -11.50 -0.36
N ASN A 57 -7.20 -12.19 0.76
CA ASN A 57 -8.11 -11.82 1.84
C ASN A 57 -7.37 -11.25 3.06
N SER A 58 -6.04 -11.23 3.04
CA SER A 58 -5.20 -10.76 4.15
C SER A 58 -4.98 -9.25 4.12
N PHE A 59 -5.43 -8.57 3.07
CA PHE A 59 -5.32 -7.12 2.97
C PHE A 59 -6.53 -6.48 2.29
N SER A 60 -6.79 -5.22 2.65
CA SER A 60 -7.67 -4.31 1.92
C SER A 60 -6.87 -3.44 0.93
N TRP A 61 -7.52 -3.06 -0.16
CA TRP A 61 -6.91 -2.24 -1.21
C TRP A 61 -7.94 -1.27 -1.77
N ASP A 62 -7.84 -0.02 -1.35
CA ASP A 62 -8.79 1.04 -1.67
C ASP A 62 -8.09 2.19 -2.37
N TYR A 63 -8.57 2.58 -3.55
CA TYR A 63 -8.04 3.74 -4.24
C TYR A 63 -8.65 5.02 -3.64
N LEU A 64 -7.82 5.84 -3.00
CA LEU A 64 -8.23 7.15 -2.46
C LEU A 64 -8.15 8.24 -3.53
N LYS A 65 -7.20 8.12 -4.45
CA LYS A 65 -7.07 9.02 -5.61
C LYS A 65 -6.53 8.23 -6.78
N GLU A 66 -7.23 8.33 -7.89
CA GLU A 66 -6.81 7.78 -9.17
C GLU A 66 -6.30 8.95 -10.03
N GLY A 67 -5.25 8.74 -10.81
CA GLY A 67 -4.51 9.79 -11.50
C GLY A 67 -5.33 10.62 -12.50
N PRO A 68 -4.67 11.50 -13.30
CA PRO A 68 -3.28 11.37 -13.76
C PRO A 68 -2.22 12.08 -12.91
N GLU A 69 -2.61 12.97 -11.99
CA GLU A 69 -1.64 13.76 -11.22
C GLU A 69 -0.96 12.98 -10.09
N VAL A 70 -1.71 12.08 -9.44
CA VAL A 70 -1.23 11.27 -8.32
C VAL A 70 -2.15 10.08 -8.10
N TRP A 71 -1.57 8.95 -7.74
CA TRP A 71 -2.28 7.75 -7.33
C TRP A 71 -2.10 7.57 -5.83
N LYS A 72 -3.19 7.66 -5.06
CA LYS A 72 -3.19 7.33 -3.63
C LYS A 72 -3.96 6.04 -3.41
N VAL A 73 -3.31 5.07 -2.79
CA VAL A 73 -3.91 3.78 -2.45
C VAL A 73 -3.78 3.56 -0.96
N HIS A 74 -4.90 3.27 -0.32
CA HIS A 74 -4.98 2.84 1.05
C HIS A 74 -4.91 1.31 1.10
N ILE A 75 -3.98 0.81 1.89
CA ILE A 75 -3.70 -0.61 2.07
C ILE A 75 -3.85 -0.90 3.57
N GLY A 76 -4.66 -1.88 3.91
CA GLY A 76 -4.86 -2.31 5.29
C GLY A 76 -4.56 -3.78 5.47
N LYS A 77 -4.06 -4.18 6.63
CA LYS A 77 -3.90 -5.59 7.00
C LYS A 77 -5.19 -6.09 7.64
N THR A 78 -5.80 -7.10 7.03
CA THR A 78 -7.07 -7.66 7.51
C THR A 78 -6.83 -9.01 8.17
N THR A 79 -7.42 -9.18 9.35
CA THR A 79 -7.66 -10.49 9.95
C THR A 79 -8.70 -11.20 9.11
N GLU A 80 -8.35 -12.35 8.52
CA GLU A 80 -9.33 -13.23 7.87
C GLU A 80 -10.39 -13.74 8.87
#